data_AF-A0A7J8R4B8-F1
#
_entry.id   AF-A0A7J8R4B8-F1
#
_cell.length_a   1.000
_cell.length_b   1.000
_cell.length_c   1.000
_cell.angle_alpha   90.00
_cell.angle_beta   90.00
_cell.angle_gamma   90.00
#
_symmetry.space_group_name_H-M   'P 1'
#
loop_
_entity.id
_entity.type
_entity.pdbx_description
1 polymer ?
#
loop_
_entity_poly.entity_id
_entity_poly.type
_entity_poly.pdbx_seq_one_letter_code
_entity_poly.pdbx_strand_id
1 'polypeptide(L)'
;MDRLDELEGTSRGHYERRPIHLTPAGVEELLPCAASAYYAHKSYEEEMWKRNGRKGFGVYSEKEAKGYVKRKDRPQNLSFWDHIRIFILSPSD
;
A
#
# COMPACT_ATOMS: atom_id res chain seq x y z
N MET A 1 -11.17 -9.05 -12.64
CA MET A 1 -10.61 -8.00 -11.77
C MET A 1 -10.91 -8.32 -10.30
N ASP A 2 -12.11 -8.83 -10.05
CA ASP A 2 -12.68 -9.17 -8.73
C ASP A 2 -11.76 -9.95 -7.77
N ARG A 3 -10.95 -10.90 -8.26
CA ARG A 3 -10.05 -11.67 -7.38
C ARG A 3 -8.95 -10.81 -6.74
N LEU A 4 -8.42 -9.82 -7.47
CA LEU A 4 -7.44 -8.89 -6.91
C LEU A 4 -8.13 -7.88 -6.00
N ASP A 5 -9.30 -7.38 -6.38
CA ASP A 5 -10.09 -6.46 -5.56
C ASP A 5 -10.49 -7.09 -4.21
N GLU A 6 -10.77 -8.40 -4.18
CA GLU A 6 -11.02 -9.18 -2.96
C GLU A 6 -9.74 -9.36 -2.12
N LEU A 7 -8.63 -9.73 -2.77
CA LEU A 7 -7.33 -9.89 -2.10
C LEU A 7 -6.88 -8.59 -1.41
N GLU A 8 -7.01 -7.48 -2.12
CA GLU A 8 -6.68 -6.13 -1.68
C GLU A 8 -7.78 -5.53 -0.78
N GLY A 9 -8.89 -6.24 -0.56
CA GLY A 9 -9.93 -5.85 0.39
C GLY A 9 -10.58 -4.50 0.08
N THR A 10 -10.81 -4.21 -1.20
CA THR A 10 -11.36 -2.92 -1.65
C THR A 10 -12.75 -2.65 -1.07
N SER A 11 -13.62 -3.66 -1.04
CA SER A 11 -14.95 -3.59 -0.41
C SER A 11 -14.91 -3.40 1.11
N ARG A 12 -13.76 -3.65 1.74
CA ARG A 12 -13.54 -3.53 3.19
C ARG A 12 -12.81 -2.22 3.56
N GLY A 13 -12.53 -1.37 2.58
CA GLY A 13 -11.79 -0.13 2.79
C GLY A 13 -10.33 -0.36 3.19
N HIS A 14 -9.74 -1.52 2.83
CA HIS A 14 -8.31 -1.72 3.03
C HIS A 14 -7.55 -0.87 2.00
N TYR A 15 -7.69 -1.18 0.72
CA TYR A 15 -7.13 -0.38 -0.36
C TYR A 15 -8.23 0.15 -1.27
N GLU A 16 -7.90 1.12 -2.10
CA GLU A 16 -8.78 1.61 -3.17
C GLU A 16 -8.07 1.51 -4.51
N ARG A 17 -8.78 1.02 -5.53
CA ARG A 17 -8.26 0.88 -6.87
C ARG A 17 -8.42 2.21 -7.62
N ARG A 18 -7.31 2.81 -8.06
CA ARG A 18 -7.30 4.06 -8.82
C ARG A 18 -6.61 3.86 -10.18
N PRO A 19 -7.09 4.51 -11.27
CA PRO A 19 -6.42 4.46 -12.56
C PRO A 19 -5.09 5.22 -12.51
N ILE A 20 -4.09 4.73 -13.24
CA ILE A 20 -2.77 5.36 -13.33
C ILE A 20 -2.28 5.41 -14.77
N HIS A 21 -1.37 6.35 -15.05
CA HIS A 21 -0.64 6.45 -16.30
C HIS A 21 0.75 5.86 -16.10
N LEU A 22 1.25 5.15 -17.11
CA LEU A 22 2.56 4.51 -17.07
C LEU A 22 3.43 5.01 -18.22
N THR A 23 4.68 5.33 -17.90
CA THR A 23 5.72 5.56 -18.89
C THR A 23 6.54 4.28 -19.05
N PRO A 24 6.69 3.71 -20.26
CA PRO A 24 7.53 2.55 -20.49
C PRO A 24 8.97 2.81 -20.05
N ALA A 25 9.62 1.80 -19.48
CA ALA A 25 11.03 1.90 -19.12
C ALA A 25 11.88 2.14 -20.38
N GLY A 26 12.66 3.23 -20.39
CA GLY A 26 13.55 3.58 -21.49
C GLY A 26 12.92 4.40 -22.62
N VAL A 27 11.65 4.82 -22.49
CA VAL A 27 10.99 5.73 -23.43
C VAL A 27 10.46 6.94 -22.64
N GLU A 28 10.70 8.16 -23.12
CA GLU A 28 10.27 9.39 -22.42
C GLU A 28 8.78 9.72 -22.67
N GLU A 29 8.12 8.93 -23.52
CA GLU A 29 6.73 9.13 -23.91
C GLU A 29 5.77 8.43 -22.94
N LEU A 30 4.93 9.22 -22.28
CA LEU A 30 3.82 8.74 -21.48
C LEU A 30 2.84 8.01 -22.40
N LEU A 31 2.82 6.68 -22.33
CA LEU A 31 1.74 5.93 -22.96
C LEU A 31 0.47 6.12 -22.11
N PRO A 32 -0.68 6.36 -22.74
CA PRO A 32 -1.97 6.18 -22.09
C PRO A 32 -2.24 4.68 -21.90
N CYS A 33 -1.38 3.99 -21.17
CA CYS A 33 -1.65 2.64 -20.71
C CYS A 33 -2.62 2.75 -19.52
N ALA A 34 -3.86 2.31 -19.74
CA ALA A 34 -4.91 2.23 -18.73
C ALA A 34 -4.59 1.12 -17.71
N ALA A 35 -3.64 1.38 -16.82
CA ALA A 35 -3.38 0.53 -15.68
C ALA A 35 -4.17 1.00 -14.46
N SER A 36 -4.22 0.17 -13.42
CA SER A 36 -4.77 0.56 -12.13
C SER A 36 -3.88 0.07 -11.02
N ALA A 37 -3.77 0.86 -9.97
CA ALA A 37 -3.02 0.52 -8.77
C ALA A 37 -3.91 0.58 -7.54
N TYR A 38 -3.53 -0.18 -6.52
CA TYR A 38 -4.19 -0.22 -5.23
C TYR A 38 -3.47 0.75 -4.29
N TYR A 39 -4.17 1.81 -3.91
CA TYR A 39 -3.68 2.83 -2.97
C TYR A 39 -4.24 2.54 -1.59
N ALA A 40 -3.48 2.92 -0.55
CA ALA A 40 -4.00 2.91 0.81
C ALA A 40 -5.28 3.75 0.87
N HIS A 41 -6.28 3.29 1.62
CA HIS A 41 -7.54 4.03 1.71
C HIS A 41 -7.36 5.41 2.35
N LYS A 42 -8.05 6.44 1.83
CA LYS A 42 -7.96 7.85 2.26
C LYS A 42 -8.01 8.08 3.78
N SER A 43 -8.74 7.24 4.49
CA SER A 43 -8.89 7.30 5.94
C SER A 43 -7.58 7.13 6.73
N TYR A 44 -6.55 6.51 6.13
CA TYR A 44 -5.30 6.21 6.84
C TYR A 44 -4.04 6.49 6.01
N GLU A 45 -4.16 6.72 4.69
CA GLU A 45 -3.00 6.92 3.81
C GLU A 45 -2.07 8.05 4.28
N GLU A 46 -2.65 9.18 4.69
CA GLU A 46 -1.89 10.36 5.10
C GLU A 46 -1.12 10.12 6.41
N GLU A 47 -1.76 9.50 7.39
CA GLU A 47 -1.16 9.22 8.69
C GLU A 47 -0.05 8.17 8.58
N MET A 48 -0.23 7.14 7.74
CA MET A 48 0.84 6.19 7.42
C MET A 48 2.04 6.88 6.76
N TRP A 49 1.79 7.81 5.82
CA TRP A 49 2.86 8.53 5.14
C TRP A 49 3.61 9.45 6.10
N LYS A 50 2.90 10.19 6.96
CA LYS A 50 3.49 11.01 8.03
C LYS A 50 4.34 10.17 8.98
N ARG A 51 3.82 9.01 9.41
CA ARG A 51 4.53 8.07 10.30
C ARG A 51 5.82 7.54 9.69
N ASN A 52 5.87 7.39 8.37
CA ASN A 52 7.07 6.98 7.63
C ASN A 52 7.97 8.17 7.23
N GLY A 53 7.89 9.29 7.97
CA GLY A 53 8.71 10.48 7.74
C GLY A 53 8.42 11.21 6.43
N ARG A 54 7.22 11.02 5.86
CA ARG A 54 6.80 11.58 4.57
C ARG A 54 7.70 11.14 3.40
N LYS A 55 8.30 9.95 3.52
CA LYS A 55 9.18 9.38 2.49
C LYS A 55 8.43 8.37 1.63
N GLY A 56 8.62 8.50 0.31
CA GLY A 56 8.23 7.48 -0.67
C GLY A 56 9.43 6.64 -1.10
N PHE A 57 9.16 5.53 -1.75
CA PHE A 57 10.17 4.67 -2.37
C PHE A 57 10.03 4.72 -3.89
N GLY A 58 11.14 4.87 -4.61
CA GLY A 58 11.14 4.77 -6.08
C GLY A 58 10.94 3.33 -6.57
N VAL A 59 11.33 2.35 -5.77
CA VAL A 59 11.13 0.92 -6.02
C VAL A 59 10.96 0.19 -4.70
N TYR A 60 10.11 -0.83 -4.66
CA TYR A 60 10.03 -1.76 -3.53
C TYR A 60 11.02 -2.91 -3.76
N SER A 61 12.18 -2.84 -3.12
CA SER A 61 13.27 -3.82 -3.29
C SER A 61 13.33 -4.82 -2.13
N GLU A 62 14.29 -5.75 -2.19
CA GLU A 62 14.56 -6.68 -1.08
C GLU A 62 14.84 -5.96 0.24
N LYS A 63 15.42 -4.74 0.20
CA LYS A 63 15.68 -3.94 1.39
C LYS A 63 14.38 -3.59 2.11
N GLU A 64 13.38 -3.10 1.38
CA GLU A 64 12.07 -2.75 1.93
C GLU A 64 11.28 -4.01 2.29
N ALA A 65 11.46 -5.10 1.53
CA ALA A 65 10.81 -6.40 1.78
C ALA A 65 11.23 -7.04 3.11
N LYS A 66 12.42 -6.75 3.65
CA LYS A 66 12.88 -7.27 4.95
C LYS A 66 11.95 -6.88 6.11
N GLY A 67 11.28 -5.74 6.03
CA GLY A 67 10.30 -5.29 7.03
C GLY A 67 8.91 -5.91 6.86
N TYR A 68 8.67 -6.69 5.80
CA TYR A 68 7.34 -7.22 5.52
C TYR A 68 7.01 -8.43 6.40
N VAL A 69 5.99 -8.27 7.24
CA VAL A 69 5.43 -9.37 8.04
C VAL A 69 4.26 -10.03 7.29
N LYS A 70 4.40 -11.31 6.96
CA LYS A 70 3.37 -12.11 6.27
C LYS A 70 2.12 -12.22 7.15
N ARG A 71 0.93 -12.30 6.54
CA ARG A 71 -0.36 -12.32 7.25
C ARG A 71 -0.46 -13.42 8.32
N LYS A 72 0.11 -14.60 8.06
CA LYS A 72 0.13 -15.73 9.01
C LYS A 72 0.96 -15.47 10.28
N ASP A 73 1.95 -14.59 10.18
CA ASP A 73 2.90 -14.28 11.25
C ASP A 73 2.47 -13.01 12.03
N ARG A 74 1.35 -12.38 11.63
CA ARG A 74 0.73 -11.27 12.37
C ARG A 74 -0.12 -11.81 13.52
N PRO A 75 -0.32 -11.04 14.61
CA PRO A 75 -1.32 -11.36 15.62
C PRO A 75 -2.70 -11.61 14.98
N GLN A 76 -3.24 -12.82 15.16
CA GLN A 76 -4.47 -13.26 14.49
C GLN A 76 -5.74 -12.75 15.16
N ASN A 77 -5.64 -12.27 16.41
CA ASN A 77 -6.75 -11.69 17.17
C ASN A 77 -7.03 -10.21 16.80
N LEU A 78 -6.28 -9.65 15.85
CA LEU A 78 -6.35 -8.25 15.44
C LEU A 78 -6.82 -8.12 14.00
N SER A 79 -7.73 -7.17 13.77
CA SER A 79 -8.20 -6.85 12.42
C SER A 79 -7.13 -6.09 11.62
N PHE A 80 -7.30 -6.01 10.31
CA PHE A 80 -6.44 -5.19 9.44
C PHE A 80 -6.32 -3.75 9.97
N TRP A 81 -7.44 -3.17 10.40
CA TRP A 81 -7.50 -1.82 10.96
C TRP A 81 -6.73 -1.67 12.26
N ASP A 82 -6.79 -2.67 13.14
CA ASP A 82 -6.03 -2.65 14.39
C ASP A 82 -4.52 -2.64 14.10
N HIS A 83 -4.05 -3.43 13.12
CA HIS A 83 -2.65 -3.41 12.70
C HIS A 83 -2.21 -2.03 12.18
N ILE A 84 -3.04 -1.38 11.36
CA ILE A 84 -2.75 -0.03 10.85
C ILE A 84 -2.70 0.99 12.00
N ARG A 85 -3.69 0.96 12.91
CA ARG A 85 -3.75 1.87 14.05
C ARG A 85 -2.55 1.69 14.98
N ILE A 86 -2.20 0.45 15.31
CA ILE A 86 -1.03 0.14 16.15
C ILE A 86 0.23 0.69 15.49
N PHE A 87 0.42 0.49 14.18
CA PHE A 87 1.58 1.02 13.47
C PHE A 87 1.65 2.56 13.53
N ILE A 88 0.54 3.24 13.28
CA ILE A 88 0.47 4.72 13.32
C ILE A 88 0.77 5.25 14.73
N LEU A 89 0.25 4.60 15.77
CA LEU A 89 0.38 5.01 17.17
C LEU A 89 1.70 4.59 17.82
N SER A 90 2.40 3.61 17.25
CA SER A 90 3.66 3.11 17.80
C SER A 90 4.74 4.19 17.68
N PRO A 91 5.57 4.39 18.73
CA PRO A 91 6.64 5.38 18.72
C PRO A 91 7.58 5.16 17.53
N SER A 92 8.04 6.27 16.94
CA SER A 92 9.06 6.21 15.89
C SER A 92 10.41 5.98 16.57
N ASP A 93 11.14 4.96 16.12
CA ASP A 93 12.57 4.78 16.44
C ASP A 93 13.41 5.90 15.80
#